data_AF-A0A1D1Z0E2-F1
#
_entry.id   AF-A0A1D1Z0E2-F1
#
_cell.length_a   1.000
_cell.length_b   1.000
_cell.length_c   1.000
_cell.angle_alpha   90.00
_cell.angle_beta   90.00
_cell.angle_gamma   90.00
#
_symmetry.space_group_name_H-M   'P 1'
#
loop_
_entity.id
_entity.type
_entity.pdbx_description
1 polymer ?
#
loop_
_entity_poly.entity_id
_entity_poly.type
_entity_poly.pdbx_seq_one_letter_code
_entity_poly.pdbx_strand_id
1 'polypeptide(L)'
;MASSACSPRVGALHRPLLPSPLRRPAALAAQPCPRRSVVPIGWAWGGGGAAGRERGVRVMAVVRKYKGTRMREKRLAEMIEQKVMEAKEACEGDARSEECKVAWDEVEEVSQAKADLRRRLAAGGPDPLESFCQENPETDECRVYED
;
A
#
# COMPACT_ATOMS: atom_id res chain seq x y z
N MET A 1 8.38 -56.06 -38.58
CA MET A 1 8.10 -54.67 -39.00
C MET A 1 6.97 -54.70 -40.01
N ALA A 2 5.74 -54.42 -39.57
CA ALA A 2 4.53 -54.18 -40.37
C ALA A 2 3.56 -53.44 -39.41
N SER A 3 3.28 -52.16 -39.66
CA SER A 3 2.10 -51.66 -40.37
C SER A 3 0.80 -51.82 -39.59
N SER A 4 0.22 -50.69 -39.15
CA SER A 4 -1.20 -50.43 -39.40
C SER A 4 -1.52 -48.95 -39.18
N ALA A 5 -2.04 -48.31 -40.22
CA ALA A 5 -2.58 -46.97 -40.20
C ALA A 5 -3.96 -46.94 -39.53
N CYS A 6 -4.33 -45.80 -38.93
CA CYS A 6 -5.72 -45.34 -38.83
C CYS A 6 -5.78 -43.86 -38.40
N SER A 7 -6.06 -42.97 -39.35
CA SER A 7 -6.98 -41.83 -39.16
C SER A 7 -8.27 -42.20 -39.91
N PRO A 8 -9.46 -41.58 -39.69
CA PRO A 8 -9.77 -40.32 -39.00
C PRO A 8 -11.02 -40.39 -38.07
N ARG A 9 -11.37 -39.30 -37.36
CA ARG A 9 -12.75 -38.79 -37.31
C ARG A 9 -12.85 -37.39 -36.72
N VAL A 10 -13.57 -36.58 -37.48
CA VAL A 10 -14.03 -35.22 -37.23
C VAL A 10 -15.04 -35.23 -36.09
N GLY A 11 -14.96 -34.29 -35.14
CA GLY A 11 -15.92 -34.21 -34.04
C GLY A 11 -15.86 -32.91 -33.25
N ALA A 12 -16.74 -31.98 -33.63
CA ALA A 12 -17.26 -30.87 -32.85
C ALA A 12 -16.26 -29.80 -32.33
N LEU A 13 -16.18 -28.73 -33.13
CA LEU A 13 -16.04 -27.36 -32.67
C LEU A 13 -16.90 -27.13 -31.40
N HIS A 14 -16.30 -27.21 -30.21
CA HIS A 14 -16.88 -26.59 -29.03
C HIS A 14 -16.57 -25.10 -29.10
N ARG A 15 -17.52 -24.41 -29.71
CA ARG A 15 -17.69 -22.97 -29.67
C ARG A 15 -17.66 -22.52 -28.20
N PRO A 16 -16.70 -21.70 -27.75
CA PRO A 16 -16.82 -21.10 -26.44
C PRO A 16 -18.07 -20.23 -26.46
N LEU A 17 -18.99 -20.51 -25.54
CA LEU A 17 -20.06 -19.60 -25.20
C LEU A 17 -19.40 -18.31 -24.70
N LEU A 18 -19.33 -17.33 -25.59
CA LEU A 18 -19.05 -15.95 -25.24
C LEU A 18 -19.99 -15.56 -24.10
N PRO A 19 -19.49 -15.11 -22.93
CA PRO A 19 -20.35 -14.42 -21.99
C PRO A 19 -20.90 -13.18 -22.69
N SER A 20 -22.23 -13.04 -22.63
CA SER A 20 -23.00 -11.90 -23.11
C SER A 20 -22.28 -10.57 -22.82
N PRO A 21 -22.35 -9.57 -23.70
CA PRO A 21 -21.79 -8.26 -23.43
C PRO A 21 -22.47 -7.72 -22.17
N LEU A 22 -21.66 -7.54 -21.12
CA LEU A 22 -22.07 -6.81 -19.93
C LEU A 22 -22.71 -5.51 -20.38
N ARG A 23 -24.01 -5.37 -20.08
CA ARG A 23 -24.76 -4.13 -20.21
C ARG A 23 -23.90 -3.01 -19.61
N ARG A 24 -23.51 -2.07 -20.47
CA ARG A 24 -22.86 -0.82 -20.06
C ARG A 24 -23.75 -0.17 -19.00
N PRO A 25 -23.25 0.17 -17.80
CA PRO A 25 -23.97 1.07 -16.94
C PRO A 25 -24.15 2.40 -17.70
N ALA A 26 -25.35 2.95 -17.63
CA ALA A 26 -25.65 4.27 -18.16
C ALA A 26 -24.60 5.26 -17.65
N ALA A 27 -24.05 6.07 -18.55
CA ALA A 27 -23.15 7.15 -18.22
C ALA A 27 -23.83 8.04 -17.17
N LEU A 28 -23.40 7.91 -15.91
CA LEU A 28 -23.74 8.89 -14.89
C LEU A 28 -23.11 10.19 -15.37
N ALA A 29 -23.96 11.14 -15.73
CA ALA A 29 -23.56 12.46 -16.18
C ALA A 29 -22.45 12.98 -15.25
N ALA A 30 -21.30 13.29 -15.85
CA ALA A 30 -20.23 14.02 -15.19
C ALA A 30 -20.83 15.35 -14.72
N GLN A 31 -21.17 15.40 -13.44
CA GLN A 31 -21.52 16.66 -12.80
C GLN A 31 -20.27 17.55 -12.91
N PRO A 32 -20.38 18.78 -13.43
CA PRO A 32 -19.24 19.68 -13.46
C PRO A 32 -18.76 19.91 -12.04
N CYS A 33 -17.49 19.60 -11.78
CA CYS A 33 -16.84 19.96 -10.53
C CYS A 33 -17.06 21.46 -10.28
N PRO A 34 -17.57 21.88 -9.11
CA PRO A 34 -17.66 23.29 -8.80
C PRO A 34 -16.25 23.88 -8.89
N ARG A 35 -16.07 24.83 -9.81
CA ARG A 35 -14.84 25.60 -9.95
C ARG A 35 -14.48 26.15 -8.58
N ARG A 36 -13.39 25.64 -8.02
CA ARG A 36 -12.77 26.18 -6.82
C ARG A 36 -12.47 27.65 -7.10
N SER A 37 -13.20 28.54 -6.43
CA SER A 37 -12.93 29.96 -6.48
C SER A 37 -11.48 30.17 -6.04
N VAL A 38 -10.67 30.71 -6.94
CA VAL A 38 -9.34 31.19 -6.62
C VAL A 38 -9.55 32.41 -5.72
N VAL A 39 -9.39 32.23 -4.42
CA VAL A 39 -9.28 33.36 -3.50
C VAL A 39 -7.91 33.97 -3.77
N PRO A 40 -7.81 35.26 -4.17
CA PRO A 40 -6.52 35.89 -4.36
C PRO A 40 -5.84 35.96 -2.99
N ILE A 41 -4.70 35.28 -2.90
CA ILE A 41 -3.78 35.40 -1.76
C ILE A 41 -3.17 36.79 -1.86
N GLY A 42 -3.87 37.78 -1.28
CA GLY A 42 -3.29 39.08 -1.02
C GLY A 42 -2.14 38.91 -0.03
N TRP A 43 -0.93 39.21 -0.49
CA TRP A 43 0.25 39.34 0.35
C TRP A 43 0.07 40.55 1.27
N ALA A 44 -0.56 40.34 2.42
CA ALA A 44 -0.47 41.25 3.55
C ALA A 44 0.71 40.81 4.41
N TRP A 45 1.91 41.30 4.06
CA TRP A 45 3.08 41.27 4.93
C TRP A 45 2.81 42.28 6.07
N GLY A 46 2.34 41.77 7.20
CA GLY A 46 2.13 42.53 8.43
C GLY A 46 2.71 41.74 9.59
N GLY A 47 3.74 42.32 10.23
CA GLY A 47 4.54 41.67 11.26
C GLY A 47 3.79 41.34 12.56
N GLY A 48 4.41 40.47 13.35
CA GLY A 48 3.96 40.13 14.71
C GLY A 48 4.55 38.80 15.13
N GLY A 49 5.54 38.83 16.02
CA GLY A 49 6.33 37.68 16.43
C GLY A 49 5.52 36.53 17.05
N ALA A 50 6.04 35.31 16.85
CA ALA A 50 5.61 34.12 17.58
C ALA A 50 6.76 33.09 17.67
N ALA A 51 7.92 33.51 18.16
CA ALA A 51 8.96 32.58 18.60
C ALA A 51 8.48 31.91 19.90
N GLY A 52 7.87 30.72 19.79
CA GLY A 52 7.49 29.93 20.98
C GLY A 52 6.35 28.92 20.81
N ARG A 53 5.69 28.82 19.64
CA ARG A 53 4.52 27.93 19.43
C ARG A 53 4.81 26.67 18.59
N GLU A 54 6.05 26.41 18.18
CA GLU A 54 6.33 25.33 17.21
C GLU A 54 6.62 23.96 17.85
N ARG A 55 7.24 23.91 19.03
CA ARG A 55 7.65 22.65 19.67
C ARG A 55 6.49 21.74 20.07
N GLY A 56 5.37 22.29 20.57
CA GLY A 56 4.21 21.50 20.99
C GLY A 56 3.42 20.87 19.83
N VAL A 57 3.44 21.50 18.65
CA VAL A 57 2.70 21.02 17.46
C VAL A 57 3.42 19.83 16.82
N ARG A 58 4.77 19.85 16.77
CA ARG A 58 5.59 18.77 16.20
C ARG A 58 5.47 17.47 17.01
N VAL A 59 5.49 17.53 18.34
CA VAL A 59 5.32 16.36 19.22
C VAL A 59 3.93 15.72 19.06
N MET A 60 2.87 16.53 19.02
CA MET A 60 1.51 16.01 18.83
C MET A 60 1.30 15.36 17.45
N ALA A 61 1.98 15.87 16.41
CA ALA A 61 1.97 15.27 15.07
C ALA A 61 2.69 13.91 15.02
N VAL A 62 3.83 13.77 15.70
CA VAL A 62 4.57 12.49 15.82
C VAL A 62 3.74 11.45 16.58
N VAL A 63 3.11 11.83 17.70
CA VAL A 63 2.26 10.91 18.49
C VAL A 63 1.03 10.45 17.70
N ARG A 64 0.40 11.33 16.90
CA ARG A 64 -0.71 10.94 16.02
C ARG A 64 -0.27 9.99 14.89
N LYS A 65 0.90 10.24 14.26
CA LYS A 65 1.49 9.32 13.27
C LYS A 65 1.76 7.94 13.88
N TYR A 66 2.31 7.88 15.08
CA TYR A 66 2.60 6.62 15.78
C TYR A 66 1.33 5.82 16.12
N LYS A 67 0.26 6.47 16.59
CA LYS A 67 -1.01 5.78 16.86
C LYS A 67 -1.65 5.22 15.58
N GLY A 68 -1.67 5.98 14.49
CA GLY A 68 -2.25 5.52 13.22
C GLY A 68 -1.50 4.36 12.59
N THR A 69 -0.17 4.38 12.67
CA THR A 69 0.70 3.34 12.10
C THR A 69 0.64 2.04 12.90
N ARG A 70 0.57 2.11 14.23
CA ARG A 70 0.36 0.95 15.11
C ARG A 70 -0.99 0.27 14.85
N MET A 71 -2.07 1.04 14.64
CA MET A 71 -3.38 0.47 14.31
C MET A 71 -3.38 -0.23 12.95
N ARG A 72 -2.69 0.35 11.96
CA ARG A 72 -2.54 -0.26 10.64
C ARG A 72 -1.74 -1.56 10.71
N GLU A 73 -0.67 -1.61 11.49
CA GLU A 73 0.13 -2.81 11.69
C GLU A 73 -0.69 -3.94 12.33
N LYS A 74 -1.49 -3.64 13.36
CA LYS A 74 -2.40 -4.60 13.99
C LYS A 74 -3.41 -5.17 13.00
N ARG A 75 -4.09 -4.30 12.25
CA ARG A 75 -5.08 -4.72 11.25
C ARG A 75 -4.46 -5.61 10.17
N LEU A 76 -3.25 -5.29 9.71
CA LEU A 76 -2.52 -6.14 8.76
C LEU A 76 -2.16 -7.50 9.37
N ALA A 77 -1.77 -7.54 10.65
CA ALA A 77 -1.49 -8.81 11.34
C ALA A 77 -2.75 -9.70 11.46
N GLU A 78 -3.88 -9.12 11.87
CA GLU A 78 -5.16 -9.83 11.96
C GLU A 78 -5.61 -10.37 10.59
N MET A 79 -5.46 -9.58 9.52
CA MET A 79 -5.78 -10.04 8.17
C MET A 79 -4.86 -11.16 7.68
N ILE A 80 -3.57 -11.15 8.05
CA ILE A 80 -2.65 -12.27 7.72
C ILE A 80 -3.12 -13.54 8.41
N GLU A 81 -3.46 -13.48 9.70
CA GLU A 81 -3.95 -14.64 10.45
C GLU A 81 -5.22 -15.22 9.82
N GLN A 82 -6.18 -14.37 9.46
CA GLN A 82 -7.40 -14.77 8.77
C GLN A 82 -7.10 -15.42 7.41
N LYS A 83 -6.24 -14.81 6.60
CA LYS A 83 -5.88 -15.33 5.27
C LYS A 83 -5.09 -16.64 5.34
N VAL A 84 -4.28 -16.83 6.37
CA VAL A 84 -3.58 -18.10 6.62
C VAL A 84 -4.57 -19.20 6.97
N MET A 85 -5.64 -18.91 7.71
CA MET A 85 -6.71 -19.89 7.96
C MET A 85 -7.44 -20.24 6.66
N GLU A 86 -7.86 -19.23 5.88
CA GLU A 86 -8.51 -19.44 4.58
C GLU A 86 -7.63 -20.25 3.62
N ALA A 87 -6.32 -19.97 3.58
CA ALA A 87 -5.39 -20.73 2.76
C ALA A 87 -5.23 -22.18 3.23
N LYS A 88 -5.22 -22.44 4.54
CA LYS A 88 -5.19 -23.80 5.08
C LYS A 88 -6.43 -24.59 4.69
N GLU A 89 -7.61 -23.99 4.80
CA GLU A 89 -8.88 -24.60 4.39
C GLU A 89 -8.91 -24.87 2.88
N ALA A 90 -8.42 -23.93 2.06
CA ALA A 90 -8.32 -24.11 0.61
C ALA A 90 -7.34 -25.23 0.20
N CYS A 91 -6.31 -25.48 1.02
CA CYS A 91 -5.29 -26.49 0.77
C CYS A 91 -5.58 -27.88 1.41
N GLU A 92 -6.68 -28.05 2.17
CA GLU A 92 -6.97 -29.32 2.87
C GLU A 92 -7.22 -30.49 1.91
N GLY A 93 -7.66 -30.23 0.67
CA GLY A 93 -7.91 -31.26 -0.33
C GLY A 93 -6.66 -31.66 -1.14
N ASP A 94 -5.97 -30.68 -1.71
CA ASP A 94 -4.77 -30.88 -2.52
C ASP A 94 -3.82 -29.69 -2.36
N ALA A 95 -2.63 -29.95 -1.82
CA ALA A 95 -1.59 -28.94 -1.62
C ALA A 95 -0.96 -28.43 -2.93
N ARG A 96 -1.22 -29.08 -4.07
CA ARG A 96 -0.71 -28.67 -5.39
C ARG A 96 -1.79 -28.08 -6.29
N SER A 97 -3.03 -27.99 -5.81
CA SER A 97 -4.12 -27.36 -6.55
C SER A 97 -3.78 -25.90 -6.85
N GLU A 98 -4.32 -25.38 -7.94
CA GLU A 98 -4.15 -23.97 -8.30
C GLU A 98 -4.87 -23.07 -7.28
N GLU A 99 -5.97 -23.54 -6.69
CA GLU A 99 -6.71 -22.85 -5.63
C GLU A 99 -5.87 -22.66 -4.36
N CYS A 100 -5.11 -23.69 -3.95
CA CYS A 100 -4.20 -23.61 -2.81
C CYS A 100 -3.09 -22.59 -3.04
N LYS A 101 -2.52 -22.55 -4.26
CA LYS A 101 -1.48 -21.57 -4.62
C LYS A 101 -2.02 -20.14 -4.58
N VAL A 102 -3.17 -19.89 -5.20
CA VAL A 102 -3.80 -18.57 -5.20
C VAL A 102 -4.11 -18.10 -3.77
N ALA A 103 -4.58 -18.98 -2.90
CA ALA A 103 -4.85 -18.61 -1.51
C ALA A 103 -3.56 -18.24 -0.74
N TRP A 104 -2.44 -18.92 -1.00
CA TRP A 104 -1.14 -18.56 -0.43
C TRP A 104 -0.55 -17.28 -1.05
N ASP A 105 -0.78 -17.02 -2.34
CA ASP A 105 -0.40 -15.76 -3.00
C ASP A 105 -1.09 -14.56 -2.33
N GLU A 106 -2.36 -14.69 -1.95
CA GLU A 106 -3.05 -13.64 -1.18
C GLU A 106 -2.41 -13.38 0.19
N VAL A 107 -1.96 -14.44 0.88
CA VAL A 107 -1.23 -14.31 2.17
C VAL A 107 0.10 -13.58 1.96
N GLU A 108 0.81 -13.88 0.88
CA GLU A 108 2.07 -13.25 0.51
C GLU A 108 1.89 -11.75 0.29
N GLU A 109 0.87 -11.34 -0.47
CA GLU A 109 0.59 -9.92 -0.75
C GLU A 109 0.27 -9.12 0.53
N VAL A 110 -0.55 -9.66 1.44
CA VAL A 110 -0.85 -8.99 2.72
C VAL A 110 0.40 -8.91 3.61
N SER A 111 1.23 -9.95 3.60
CA SER A 111 2.49 -9.99 4.35
C SER A 111 3.50 -8.99 3.80
N GLN A 112 3.58 -8.83 2.48
CA GLN A 112 4.41 -7.82 1.82
C GLN A 112 3.95 -6.42 2.21
N ALA A 113 2.65 -6.13 2.21
CA ALA A 113 2.12 -4.86 2.64
C ALA A 113 2.48 -4.52 4.11
N LYS A 114 2.51 -5.52 4.99
CA LYS A 114 2.99 -5.38 6.38
C LYS A 114 4.48 -5.11 6.45
N ALA A 115 5.29 -5.83 5.68
CA ALA A 115 6.73 -5.61 5.62
C ALA A 115 7.06 -4.20 5.10
N ASP A 116 6.37 -3.74 4.06
CA ASP A 116 6.49 -2.38 3.54
C ASP A 116 6.13 -1.32 4.57
N LEU A 117 5.06 -1.54 5.33
CA LEU A 117 4.70 -0.64 6.42
C LEU A 117 5.85 -0.55 7.44
N ARG A 118 6.42 -1.69 7.87
CA ARG A 118 7.55 -1.69 8.81
C ARG A 118 8.78 -1.01 8.24
N ARG A 119 9.13 -1.27 6.98
CA ARG A 119 10.25 -0.59 6.29
C ARG A 119 10.06 0.93 6.28
N ARG A 120 8.86 1.40 5.93
CA ARG A 120 8.54 2.84 5.91
C ARG A 120 8.55 3.46 7.30
N LEU A 121 8.19 2.70 8.34
CA LEU A 121 8.29 3.17 9.72
C LEU A 121 9.73 3.28 10.19
N ALA A 122 10.57 2.31 9.84
CA ALA A 122 12.00 2.34 10.15
C ALA A 122 12.72 3.46 9.39
N ALA A 123 12.35 3.72 8.14
CA ALA A 123 12.94 4.79 7.32
C ALA A 123 12.32 6.19 7.57
N GLY A 124 11.27 6.29 8.39
CA GLY A 124 10.38 7.46 8.44
C GLY A 124 10.64 8.45 9.57
N GLY A 125 11.67 8.24 10.40
CA GLY A 125 12.14 9.23 11.37
C GLY A 125 13.56 9.66 11.02
N PRO A 126 13.90 10.96 10.97
CA PRO A 126 15.29 11.34 11.12
C PRO A 126 15.79 10.67 12.40
N ASP A 127 16.98 10.09 12.35
CA ASP A 127 17.62 9.62 13.58
C ASP A 127 17.52 10.76 14.61
N PRO A 128 17.22 10.48 15.90
CA PRO A 128 17.09 11.54 16.89
C PRO A 128 18.29 12.51 16.86
N LEU A 129 19.49 12.02 16.53
CA LEU A 129 20.68 12.84 16.34
C LEU A 129 20.65 13.68 15.06
N GLU A 130 20.13 13.17 13.95
CA GLU A 130 20.03 13.90 12.70
C GLU A 130 19.17 15.16 12.84
N SER A 131 18.06 15.07 13.57
CA SER A 131 17.25 16.26 13.88
C SER A 131 17.95 17.26 14.80
N PHE A 132 18.83 16.77 15.69
CA PHE A 132 19.62 17.59 16.60
C PHE A 132 20.77 18.31 15.85
N CYS A 133 21.48 17.60 14.98
CA CYS A 133 22.57 18.14 14.16
C CYS A 133 22.09 19.15 13.11
N GLN A 134 20.86 19.02 12.64
CA GLN A 134 20.25 19.98 11.71
C GLN A 134 19.92 21.32 12.37
N GLU A 135 19.70 21.32 13.70
CA GLU A 135 19.42 22.50 14.51
C GLU A 135 20.69 23.04 15.20
N ASN A 136 21.73 22.21 15.40
CA ASN A 136 23.00 22.56 16.04
C ASN A 136 24.19 21.94 15.28
N PRO A 137 24.59 22.51 14.12
CA PRO A 137 25.70 21.98 13.32
C PRO A 137 27.08 22.14 13.97
N GLU A 138 27.21 23.03 14.95
CA GLU A 138 28.47 23.37 15.62
C GLU A 138 28.80 22.50 16.84
N THR A 139 27.88 21.65 17.30
CA THR A 139 28.12 20.77 18.46
C THR A 139 29.10 19.66 18.10
N ASP A 140 29.87 19.21 19.08
CA ASP A 140 30.92 18.20 18.88
C ASP A 140 30.35 16.87 18.35
N GLU A 141 29.08 16.57 18.61
CA GLU A 141 28.37 15.40 18.09
C GLU A 141 28.02 15.50 16.60
N CYS A 142 28.06 16.70 16.01
CA CYS A 142 27.52 17.01 14.68
C CYS A 142 28.55 17.66 13.74
N ARG A 143 29.76 17.93 14.24
CA ARG A 143 30.85 18.55 13.51
C ARG A 143 31.48 17.58 12.52
N VAL A 144 31.15 17.73 11.24
CA VAL A 144 31.75 16.96 10.14
C VAL A 144 32.94 17.73 9.57
N TYR A 145 34.12 17.12 9.55
CA TYR A 145 35.29 17.64 8.84
C TYR A 145 35.34 17.00 7.45
N GLU A 146 35.43 17.81 6.40
CA GLU A 146 35.74 17.29 5.05
C GLU A 146 37.27 17.19 4.91
N ASP A 147 37.77 15.98 4.66
CA ASP A 147 39.18 15.65 4.41
C ASP A 147 39.62 16.00 2.97
#